data_AF-A0A350UT32-F1
#
_entry.id   AF-A0A350UT32-F1
#
_cell.length_a   1.000
_cell.length_b   1.000
_cell.length_c   1.000
_cell.angle_alpha   90.00
_cell.angle_beta   90.00
_cell.angle_gamma   90.00
#
_symmetry.space_group_name_H-M   'P 1'
#
loop_
_entity.id
_entity.type
_entity.pdbx_description
1 polymer ?
#
loop_
_entity_poly.entity_id
_entity_poly.type
_entity_poly.pdbx_seq_one_letter_code
_entity_poly.pdbx_strand_id
1 'polypeptide(L)' 'MKMPRETVIVFGNPRAGTPTFLNTPTVGVDLPLKAMVWENANGQVFLSYNSAEYVFGTIFVRHGAPYNKAKLEMFPQT' A
#
# COMPACT_ATOMS: atom_id res chain seq x y z
N MET A 1 -20.13 -16.18 15.01
CA MET A 1 -19.38 -15.82 13.79
C MET A 1 -17.91 -16.14 14.04
N LYS A 2 -17.20 -16.85 13.15
CA LYS A 2 -15.77 -17.15 13.30
C LYS A 2 -15.01 -16.44 12.17
N MET A 3 -14.03 -15.62 12.52
CA MET A 3 -13.17 -14.96 11.55
C MET A 3 -12.20 -16.00 10.93
N PRO A 4 -12.05 -16.06 9.60
CA PRO A 4 -11.02 -16.87 8.94
C PRO A 4 -9.60 -16.46 9.37
N ARG A 5 -8.60 -17.29 9.07
CA ARG A 5 -7.21 -16.91 9.33
C ARG A 5 -6.82 -15.74 8.43
N GLU A 6 -6.21 -14.74 9.03
CA GLU A 6 -5.73 -13.54 8.35
C GLU A 6 -4.44 -13.06 9.00
N THR A 7 -3.51 -12.53 8.19
CA THR A 7 -2.27 -11.92 8.64
C THR A 7 -1.98 -10.69 7.80
N VAL A 8 -1.79 -9.55 8.46
CA VAL A 8 -1.35 -8.31 7.82
C VAL A 8 0.15 -8.17 8.01
N ILE A 9 0.87 -8.15 6.89
CA ILE A 9 2.29 -7.86 6.82
C ILE A 9 2.46 -6.38 6.56
N VAL A 10 3.17 -5.70 7.44
CA VAL A 10 3.51 -4.29 7.31
C VAL A 10 4.96 -4.17 6.87
N PHE A 11 5.21 -3.49 5.75
CA PHE A 11 6.55 -3.43 5.15
C PHE A 11 6.80 -2.10 4.44
N GLY A 12 8.07 -1.74 4.25
CA GLY A 12 8.44 -0.50 3.57
C GLY A 12 9.90 -0.47 3.13
N ASN A 13 10.22 0.49 2.28
CA ASN A 13 11.58 0.79 1.84
C ASN A 13 11.98 2.17 2.38
N PRO A 14 12.77 2.26 3.47
CA PRO A 14 13.16 3.55 4.04
C PRO A 14 13.87 4.48 3.05
N ARG A 15 14.68 3.93 2.12
CA ARG A 15 15.37 4.73 1.11
C ARG A 15 14.38 5.47 0.20
N ALA A 16 13.26 4.83 -0.14
CA ALA A 16 12.22 5.43 -0.97
C ALA A 16 11.23 6.28 -0.17
N GLY A 17 10.90 5.85 1.07
CA GLY A 17 9.82 6.44 1.88
C GLY A 17 10.25 7.61 2.76
N THR A 18 11.46 7.59 3.32
CA THR A 18 11.91 8.61 4.29
C THR A 18 11.81 10.04 3.74
N PRO A 19 12.24 10.35 2.50
CA PRO A 19 12.06 11.69 1.94
C PRO A 19 10.59 12.11 1.88
N THR A 20 9.67 11.19 1.59
CA THR A 20 8.23 11.46 1.58
C THR A 20 7.70 11.73 2.98
N PHE A 21 8.09 10.94 3.99
CA PHE A 21 7.66 11.17 5.37
C PHE A 21 8.18 12.49 5.96
N LEU A 22 9.38 12.93 5.56
CA LEU A 22 9.92 14.22 5.99
C LEU A 22 9.19 15.40 5.37
N ASN A 23 8.85 15.32 4.08
CA ASN A 23 8.18 16.40 3.36
C ASN A 23 6.65 16.42 3.57
N THR A 24 6.05 15.25 3.79
CA THR A 24 4.60 15.08 3.95
C THR A 24 4.30 14.08 5.07
N PRO A 25 4.46 14.47 6.35
CA PRO A 25 4.35 13.54 7.48
C PRO A 25 3.00 12.84 7.61
N THR A 26 1.92 13.48 7.19
CA THR A 26 0.56 12.93 7.28
C THR A 26 0.37 11.66 6.46
N VAL A 27 1.23 11.42 5.45
CA VAL A 27 1.23 10.15 4.69
C VAL A 27 1.41 8.92 5.58
N GLY A 28 2.00 9.08 6.78
CA GLY A 28 2.13 8.03 7.80
C GLY A 28 0.84 7.57 8.45
N VAL A 29 -0.29 8.21 8.16
CA VAL A 29 -1.60 7.66 8.52
C VAL A 29 -1.90 6.41 7.68
N ASP A 30 -1.49 6.38 6.41
CA ASP A 30 -1.81 5.28 5.49
C ASP A 30 -0.60 4.38 5.20
N LEU A 31 0.60 4.94 5.21
CA LEU A 31 1.87 4.23 5.03
C LEU A 31 2.49 3.85 6.39
N PRO A 32 3.29 2.78 6.48
CA PRO A 32 3.91 1.99 5.40
C PRO A 32 2.93 1.03 4.69
N LEU A 33 3.43 0.42 3.60
CA LEU A 33 2.65 -0.51 2.77
C LEU A 33 2.23 -1.74 3.58
N LYS A 34 1.12 -2.33 3.15
CA LYS A 34 0.53 -3.51 3.79
C LYS A 34 0.19 -4.56 2.73
N ALA A 35 0.39 -5.82 3.08
CA ALA A 35 -0.11 -6.95 2.34
C ALA A 35 -0.83 -7.89 3.30
N MET A 36 -1.96 -8.42 2.87
CA MET A 36 -2.87 -9.24 3.67
C MET A 36 -2.87 -10.65 3.10
N VAL A 37 -2.44 -11.62 3.91
CA VAL A 37 -2.59 -13.05 3.62
C VAL A 37 -3.85 -13.52 4.33
N TRP A 38 -4.82 -14.05 3.59
CA TRP A 38 -6.10 -14.44 4.15
C TRP A 38 -6.70 -15.68 3.48
N GLU A 39 -7.54 -16.40 4.21
CA GLU A 39 -8.22 -17.61 3.74
C GLU A 39 -9.70 -17.32 3.49
N ASN A 40 -10.22 -17.69 2.31
CA ASN A 40 -11.66 -17.58 2.03
C ASN A 40 -12.47 -18.76 2.62
N ALA A 41 -13.79 -18.74 2.46
CA ALA A 41 -14.67 -19.79 2.99
C ALA A 41 -14.44 -21.20 2.38
N ASN A 42 -13.80 -21.28 1.21
CA ASN A 42 -13.45 -22.53 0.53
C ASN A 42 -12.06 -23.05 0.91
N GLY A 43 -11.37 -22.41 1.86
CA GLY A 43 -10.01 -22.76 2.26
C GLY A 43 -8.91 -22.30 1.29
N GLN A 44 -9.24 -21.45 0.31
CA GLN A 44 -8.25 -20.90 -0.62
C GLN A 44 -7.54 -19.70 0.02
N VAL A 45 -6.22 -19.63 -0.13
CA VAL A 45 -5.39 -18.56 0.41
C VAL A 45 -5.13 -17.49 -0.64
N PHE A 46 -5.30 -16.24 -0.25
CA PHE A 46 -5.11 -15.06 -1.10
C PHE A 46 -4.07 -14.13 -0.50
N LEU A 47 -3.38 -13.40 -1.38
CA LEU A 47 -2.57 -12.24 -1.04
C LEU A 47 -3.26 -10.99 -1.62
N SER A 48 -3.55 -10.01 -0.78
CA SER A 48 -4.15 -8.74 -1.19
C SER A 48 -3.28 -7.58 -0.74
N TYR A 49 -3.11 -6.58 -1.60
CA TYR A 49 -2.35 -5.37 -1.31
C TYR A 49 -2.87 -4.22 -2.16
N ASN A 50 -2.55 -2.99 -1.77
CA ASN A 50 -2.89 -1.81 -2.57
C ASN A 50 -1.97 -1.73 -3.80
N SER A 51 -2.55 -1.51 -4.98
CA SER A 51 -1.77 -1.28 -6.19
C SER A 51 -0.96 0.01 -6.11
N ALA A 52 0.05 0.15 -6.97
CA ALA A 52 0.85 1.37 -7.05
C ALA A 52 -0.04 2.58 -7.40
N GLU A 53 -0.97 2.41 -8.32
CA GLU A 53 -1.94 3.43 -8.77
C GLU A 53 -2.78 3.92 -7.59
N TYR A 54 -3.26 3.02 -6.73
CA TYR A 54 -4.00 3.42 -5.54
C TYR A 54 -3.11 4.18 -4.54
N VAL A 55 -1.89 3.70 -4.30
CA VAL A 55 -0.95 4.35 -3.39
C VAL A 55 -0.62 5.77 -3.87
N PHE A 56 -0.18 5.93 -5.11
CA PHE A 56 0.25 7.24 -5.61
C PHE A 56 -0.94 8.13 -6.00
N GLY A 57 -1.97 7.57 -6.64
CA GLY A 57 -3.12 8.33 -7.15
C GLY A 57 -4.15 8.71 -6.08
N THR A 58 -4.23 7.93 -4.99
CA THR A 58 -5.19 8.18 -3.90
C THR A 58 -4.48 8.56 -2.61
N ILE A 59 -3.61 7.70 -2.06
CA ILE A 59 -2.98 7.94 -0.76
C ILE A 59 -2.10 9.19 -0.80
N PHE A 60 -1.17 9.31 -1.76
CA PHE A 60 -0.29 10.48 -1.83
C PHE A 60 -1.08 11.78 -2.05
N VAL A 61 -2.04 11.76 -2.98
CA VAL A 61 -2.90 12.91 -3.28
C VAL A 61 -3.72 13.35 -2.06
N ARG A 62 -4.28 12.41 -1.29
CA ARG A 62 -5.02 12.68 -0.04
C ARG A 62 -4.21 13.50 0.96
N HIS A 63 -2.89 13.31 0.98
CA HIS A 63 -1.97 13.99 1.90
C HIS A 63 -1.26 15.20 1.29
N GLY A 64 -1.56 15.57 0.05
CA GLY A 64 -0.86 16.64 -0.66
C GLY A 64 0.58 16.27 -1.06
N ALA A 65 0.94 14.99 -1.02
CA ALA A 65 2.24 14.52 -1.50
C ALA A 65 2.29 14.54 -3.04
N PRO A 66 3.46 14.80 -3.64
CA PRO A 66 3.59 14.89 -5.09
C PRO A 66 3.24 13.56 -5.77
N TYR A 67 2.39 13.66 -6.79
CA TYR A 67 1.98 12.56 -7.65
C TYR A 67 2.51 12.78 -9.07
N ASN A 68 3.28 11.81 -9.59
CA ASN A 68 3.77 11.86 -10.97
C ASN A 68 3.26 10.63 -11.73
N LYS A 69 2.33 10.87 -12.64
CA LYS A 69 1.72 9.83 -13.50
C LYS A 69 2.75 9.12 -14.38
N ALA A 70 3.79 9.80 -14.87
CA ALA A 70 4.85 9.16 -15.66
C ALA A 70 5.70 8.18 -14.82
N LYS A 71 5.77 8.38 -13.50
CA LYS A 71 6.46 7.47 -12.59
C LYS A 71 5.62 6.23 -12.27
N LEU A 72 4.28 6.31 -12.42
CA LEU A 72 3.40 5.17 -12.27
C LEU A 72 3.51 4.17 -13.41
N GLU A 73 3.69 4.66 -14.64
CA GLU A 73 3.85 3.84 -15.85
C GLU A 73 5.10 2.94 -15.78
N MET A 74 6.01 3.20 -14.84
CA MET A 74 7.18 2.37 -14.53
C MET A 74 6.85 1.14 -13.68
N PHE A 75 5.66 1.08 -13.05
CA PHE A 75 5.20 -0.08 -12.30
C PHE A 75 4.36 -1.00 -13.20
N PRO A 76 4.57 -2.33 -13.13
CA PRO A 76 3.77 -3.26 -13.90
C PRO A 76 2.30 -3.12 -13.52
N GLN A 77 1.45 -2.92 -14.53
CA GLN A 77 0.00 -2.96 -14.40
C GLN A 77 -0.39 -4.43 -14.23
N THR A 78 -0.67 -4.85 -12.99
CA THR A 78 -1.10 -6.23 -12.66
C THR A 78 -2.60 -6.38 -12.80
#